data_AF-A0A7R9UN11-F1
#
_entry.id   AF-A0A7R9UN11-F1
#
_cell.length_a   1.000
_cell.length_b   1.000
_cell.length_c   1.000
_cell.angle_alpha   90.00
_cell.angle_beta   90.00
_cell.angle_gamma   90.00
#
_symmetry.space_group_name_H-M   'P 1'
#
loop_
_entity.id
_entity.type
_entity.pdbx_description
1 polymer ?
#
loop_
_entity_poly.entity_id
_entity_poly.type
_entity_poly.pdbx_seq_one_letter_code
_entity_poly.pdbx_strand_id
1 'polypeptide(L)'
;IAARLLRGAGSPTARLYLVRTLLGRLRVGASEATVLAALGRARLALELRLPIGDAPEPRAAREAELRVRTAFRRLPNLPLLCDALLADGLESLDERTQPRHAVPVQPMLHSAVASVDEALVRLKGAAARSEFKYDGERVQLHVRRRRADGADAHAGV
;
A
#
# COMPACT_ATOMS: atom_id res chain seq x y z
N ILE A 1 0.33 -16.74 -25.14
CA ILE A 1 0.72 -15.34 -24.80
C ILE A 1 2.20 -15.24 -24.41
N ALA A 2 2.69 -15.97 -23.39
CA ALA A 2 4.09 -15.90 -22.92
C ALA A 2 5.15 -16.09 -24.01
N ALA A 3 5.02 -17.09 -24.88
CA ALA A 3 5.98 -17.34 -25.96
C ALA A 3 6.09 -16.17 -26.96
N ARG A 4 4.98 -15.45 -27.19
CA ARG A 4 4.97 -14.25 -28.05
C ARG A 4 5.68 -13.08 -27.37
N LEU A 5 5.48 -12.89 -26.05
CA LEU A 5 6.20 -11.87 -25.27
C LEU A 5 7.71 -12.12 -25.25
N LEU A 6 8.13 -13.37 -25.09
CA LEU A 6 9.55 -13.73 -25.07
C LEU A 6 10.22 -13.53 -26.43
N ARG A 7 9.53 -13.86 -27.53
CA ARG A 7 10.03 -13.58 -28.89
C ARG A 7 10.08 -12.08 -29.21
N GLY A 8 9.13 -11.30 -28.71
CA GLY A 8 9.05 -9.86 -28.94
C GLY A 8 9.94 -9.01 -28.01
N ALA A 9 10.57 -9.61 -27.01
CA ALA A 9 11.41 -8.88 -26.07
C ALA A 9 12.74 -8.47 -26.72
N GLY A 10 12.90 -7.16 -26.91
CA GLY A 10 14.00 -6.55 -27.67
C GLY A 10 15.39 -6.64 -27.05
N SER A 11 15.54 -7.21 -25.86
CA SER A 11 16.86 -7.45 -25.25
C SER A 11 16.90 -8.73 -24.41
N PRO A 12 18.08 -9.34 -24.24
CA PRO A 12 18.28 -10.45 -23.31
C PRO A 12 17.84 -10.12 -21.87
N THR A 13 18.10 -8.88 -21.43
CA THR A 13 17.70 -8.38 -20.10
C THR A 13 16.18 -8.31 -19.97
N ALA A 14 15.46 -7.79 -20.98
CA ALA A 14 14.01 -7.76 -20.97
C ALA A 14 13.42 -9.18 -20.92
N ARG A 15 13.97 -10.12 -21.70
CA ARG A 15 13.59 -11.55 -21.62
C ARG A 15 13.79 -12.12 -20.22
N LEU A 16 14.94 -11.85 -19.59
CA LEU A 16 15.25 -12.32 -18.24
C LEU A 16 14.20 -11.83 -17.23
N TYR A 17 13.88 -10.54 -17.22
CA TYR A 17 12.88 -10.01 -16.29
C TYR A 17 11.46 -10.50 -16.59
N LEU A 18 11.09 -10.68 -17.87
CA LEU A 18 9.82 -11.31 -18.22
C LEU A 18 9.71 -12.73 -17.67
N VAL A 19 10.74 -13.56 -17.87
CA VAL A 19 10.76 -14.93 -17.31
C VAL A 19 10.66 -14.89 -15.79
N ARG A 20 11.41 -14.00 -15.13
CA ARG A 20 11.36 -13.84 -13.67
C ARG A 20 9.99 -13.41 -13.15
N THR A 21 9.29 -12.52 -13.85
CA THR A 21 7.93 -12.12 -13.52
C THR A 21 6.96 -13.29 -13.66
N LEU A 22 7.05 -14.05 -14.76
CA LEU A 22 6.20 -15.23 -14.98
C LEU A 22 6.41 -16.33 -13.92
N LEU A 23 7.64 -16.46 -13.41
CA LEU A 23 7.97 -17.38 -12.33
C LEU A 23 7.64 -16.84 -10.93
N GLY A 24 7.16 -15.60 -10.81
CA GLY A 24 6.89 -14.94 -9.52
C GLY A 24 8.15 -14.62 -8.70
N ARG A 25 9.34 -14.60 -9.33
CA ARG A 25 10.64 -14.43 -8.66
C ARG A 25 11.47 -13.33 -9.32
N LEU A 26 11.04 -12.08 -9.17
CA LEU A 26 11.67 -10.93 -9.83
C LEU A 26 13.12 -10.67 -9.38
N ARG A 27 13.44 -10.94 -8.10
CA ARG A 27 14.78 -10.81 -7.49
C ARG A 27 15.47 -9.44 -7.74
N VAL A 28 14.69 -8.37 -7.65
CA VAL A 28 15.19 -6.98 -7.81
C VAL A 28 15.61 -6.32 -6.49
N GLY A 29 15.37 -6.97 -5.35
CA GLY A 29 15.67 -6.42 -4.03
C GLY A 29 14.72 -5.30 -3.58
N ALA A 30 13.67 -5.02 -4.34
CA ALA A 30 12.61 -4.08 -3.99
C ALA A 30 11.38 -4.81 -3.43
N SER A 31 10.74 -4.20 -2.43
CA SER A 31 9.49 -4.65 -1.84
C SER A 31 8.36 -3.66 -2.15
N GLU A 32 7.11 -4.02 -1.83
CA GLU A 32 5.98 -3.09 -1.91
C GLU A 32 6.26 -1.80 -1.11
N ALA A 33 6.80 -1.92 0.10
CA ALA A 33 7.16 -0.77 0.93
C ALA A 33 8.20 0.14 0.24
N THR A 34 9.15 -0.46 -0.48
CA THR A 34 10.16 0.28 -1.26
C THR A 34 9.51 1.07 -2.40
N VAL A 35 8.57 0.44 -3.12
CA VAL A 35 7.87 1.07 -4.25
C VAL A 35 6.96 2.21 -3.76
N LEU A 36 6.19 1.99 -2.70
CA LEU A 36 5.32 3.02 -2.12
C LEU A 36 6.13 4.22 -1.59
N ALA A 37 7.28 3.97 -0.96
CA ALA A 37 8.17 5.03 -0.52
C ALA A 37 8.71 5.84 -1.71
N ALA A 38 9.15 5.15 -2.78
CA ALA A 38 9.62 5.80 -3.99
C ALA A 38 8.53 6.65 -4.66
N LEU A 39 7.28 6.19 -4.69
CA LEU A 39 6.14 6.96 -5.23
C LEU A 39 5.90 8.26 -4.45
N GLY A 40 5.95 8.21 -3.11
CA GLY A 40 5.81 9.40 -2.28
C GLY A 40 6.92 10.43 -2.55
N ARG A 41 8.18 9.98 -2.60
CA ARG A 41 9.32 10.84 -2.92
C ARG A 41 9.24 11.43 -4.32
N ALA A 42 8.90 10.61 -5.32
CA ALA A 42 8.79 11.03 -6.70
C ALA A 42 7.68 12.07 -6.87
N ARG A 43 6.53 11.87 -6.21
CA ARG A 43 5.44 12.85 -6.26
C ARG A 43 5.83 14.16 -5.60
N LEU A 44 6.44 14.13 -4.42
CA LEU A 44 6.93 15.33 -3.73
C LEU A 44 7.94 16.10 -4.58
N ALA A 45 8.91 15.40 -5.18
CA ALA A 45 9.90 16.02 -6.06
C ALA A 45 9.24 16.72 -7.27
N LEU A 46 8.18 16.12 -7.81
CA LEU A 46 7.39 16.73 -8.89
C LEU A 46 6.62 17.98 -8.43
N GLU A 47 6.02 17.97 -7.23
CA GLU A 47 5.32 19.14 -6.66
C GLU A 47 6.27 20.30 -6.39
N LEU A 48 7.47 19.99 -5.89
CA LEU A 48 8.53 20.96 -5.64
C LEU A 48 9.30 21.37 -6.90
N ARG A 49 8.99 20.77 -8.07
CA ARG A 49 9.68 20.98 -9.35
C ARG A 49 11.20 20.83 -9.25
N LEU A 50 11.65 19.82 -8.51
CA LEU A 50 13.08 19.56 -8.35
C LEU A 50 13.70 19.10 -9.68
N PRO A 51 14.96 19.50 -9.96
CA PRO A 51 15.74 18.94 -11.07
C PRO A 51 15.87 17.42 -10.99
N ILE A 52 16.05 16.79 -12.16
CA ILE A 52 16.31 15.35 -12.23
C ILE A 52 17.64 15.05 -11.53
N GLY A 53 17.59 14.17 -10.53
CA GLY A 53 18.76 13.77 -9.74
C GLY A 53 18.77 14.39 -8.35
N ASP A 54 18.00 15.46 -8.12
CA ASP A 54 17.87 16.07 -6.81
C ASP A 54 16.87 15.31 -5.93
N ALA A 55 17.16 15.28 -4.64
CA ALA A 55 16.30 14.65 -3.65
C ALA A 55 15.56 15.71 -2.84
N PRO A 56 14.27 15.49 -2.53
CA PRO A 56 13.56 16.33 -1.58
C PRO A 56 14.22 16.25 -0.20
N GLU A 57 13.99 17.27 0.62
CA GLU A 57 14.51 17.33 1.98
C GLU A 57 14.09 16.07 2.77
N PRO A 58 15.00 15.44 3.54
CA PRO A 58 14.75 14.14 4.17
C PRO A 58 13.50 14.04 5.05
N ARG A 59 13.15 15.09 5.81
CA ARG A 59 11.95 15.09 6.65
C ARG A 59 10.68 15.17 5.79
N ALA A 60 10.65 16.05 4.80
CA ALA A 60 9.53 16.15 3.86
C ALA A 60 9.34 14.83 3.06
N ALA A 61 10.45 14.23 2.63
CA ALA A 61 10.45 12.93 1.95
C ALA A 61 9.80 11.83 2.81
N ARG A 62 10.20 11.72 4.08
CA ARG A 62 9.62 10.74 5.02
C ARG A 62 8.14 10.95 5.26
N GLU A 63 7.69 12.20 5.29
CA GLU A 63 6.26 12.51 5.43
C GLU A 63 5.48 12.06 4.19
N ALA A 64 5.98 12.37 2.99
CA ALA A 64 5.37 11.93 1.74
C ALA A 64 5.31 10.41 1.63
N GLU A 65 6.38 9.70 1.99
CA GLU A 65 6.41 8.23 2.07
C GLU A 65 5.34 7.69 3.02
N LEU A 66 5.17 8.32 4.19
CA LEU A 66 4.19 7.91 5.18
C LEU A 66 2.76 8.13 4.70
N ARG A 67 2.48 9.26 4.05
CA ARG A 67 1.17 9.55 3.45
C ARG A 67 0.80 8.50 2.41
N VAL A 68 1.68 8.20 1.46
CA VAL A 68 1.44 7.20 0.41
C VAL A 68 1.25 5.79 1.01
N ARG A 69 2.08 5.40 1.98
CA ARG A 69 1.92 4.10 2.66
C ARG A 69 0.61 4.02 3.43
N THR A 70 0.18 5.11 4.07
CA THR A 70 -1.07 5.16 4.82
C THR A 70 -2.28 5.09 3.90
N ALA A 71 -2.24 5.81 2.78
CA ALA A 71 -3.24 5.74 1.72
C ALA A 71 -3.39 4.31 1.19
N PHE A 72 -2.27 3.66 0.84
CA PHE A 72 -2.28 2.27 0.38
C PHE A 72 -2.79 1.30 1.45
N ARG A 73 -2.49 1.53 2.75
CA ARG A 73 -3.03 0.70 3.84
C ARG A 73 -4.55 0.76 3.93
N ARG A 74 -5.14 1.94 3.70
CA ARG A 74 -6.60 2.17 3.73
C ARG A 74 -7.28 1.63 2.48
N LEU A 75 -6.66 1.80 1.32
CA LEU A 75 -7.17 1.31 0.05
C LEU A 75 -6.03 0.66 -0.75
N PRO A 76 -5.75 -0.64 -0.55
CA PRO A 76 -4.67 -1.38 -1.21
C PRO A 76 -4.93 -1.64 -2.70
N ASN A 77 -5.06 -0.57 -3.47
CA ASN A 77 -5.30 -0.57 -4.91
C ASN A 77 -4.32 0.42 -5.55
N LEU A 78 -3.27 -0.12 -6.17
CA LEU A 78 -2.18 0.68 -6.72
C LEU A 78 -2.64 1.60 -7.87
N PRO A 79 -3.46 1.14 -8.85
CA PRO A 79 -4.05 2.04 -9.85
C PRO A 79 -4.77 3.25 -9.24
N LEU A 80 -5.70 3.03 -8.31
CA LEU A 80 -6.46 4.13 -7.69
C LEU A 80 -5.57 5.09 -6.90
N LEU A 81 -4.53 4.57 -6.25
CA LEU A 81 -3.52 5.38 -5.57
C LEU A 81 -2.73 6.24 -6.55
N CYS A 82 -2.28 5.66 -7.66
CA CYS A 82 -1.58 6.40 -8.72
C CYS A 82 -2.48 7.48 -9.33
N ASP A 83 -3.76 7.18 -9.59
CA ASP A 83 -4.72 8.15 -10.12
C ASP A 83 -4.92 9.32 -9.14
N ALA A 84 -4.96 9.05 -7.82
CA ALA A 84 -5.02 10.09 -6.80
C ALA A 84 -3.78 10.98 -6.78
N LEU A 85 -2.60 10.36 -6.82
CA LEU A 85 -1.33 11.08 -6.86
C LEU A 85 -1.22 11.99 -8.10
N LEU A 86 -1.63 11.48 -9.27
CA LEU A 86 -1.54 12.20 -10.54
C LEU A 86 -2.55 13.35 -10.64
N ALA A 87 -3.76 13.17 -10.12
CA ALA A 87 -4.80 14.19 -10.19
C ALA A 87 -4.48 15.38 -9.26
N ASP A 88 -4.35 15.12 -7.96
CA ASP A 88 -4.47 16.15 -6.93
C ASP A 88 -3.29 16.14 -5.93
N GLY A 89 -2.27 15.30 -6.18
CA GLY A 89 -1.06 15.27 -5.36
C GLY A 89 -1.19 14.60 -4.00
N LEU A 90 -0.21 14.84 -3.13
CA LEU A 90 -0.09 14.17 -1.83
C LEU A 90 -1.17 14.55 -0.81
N GLU A 91 -1.76 15.74 -0.92
CA GLU A 91 -2.78 16.23 0.03
C GLU A 91 -4.12 15.53 -0.15
N SER A 92 -4.46 15.18 -1.39
CA SER A 92 -5.74 14.54 -1.74
C SER A 92 -5.88 13.08 -1.29
N LEU A 93 -4.77 12.45 -0.91
CA LEU A 93 -4.72 11.01 -0.65
C LEU A 93 -5.68 10.62 0.47
N ASP A 94 -5.76 11.42 1.53
CA ASP A 94 -6.62 11.12 2.67
C ASP A 94 -8.10 11.06 2.25
N GLU A 95 -8.55 11.96 1.37
CA GLU A 95 -9.94 11.98 0.91
C GLU A 95 -10.23 10.91 -0.15
N ARG A 96 -9.31 10.71 -1.10
CA ARG A 96 -9.53 9.84 -2.27
C ARG A 96 -9.30 8.34 -1.99
N THR A 97 -8.52 8.00 -0.95
CA THR A 97 -8.17 6.61 -0.60
C THR A 97 -8.88 6.09 0.65
N GLN A 98 -10.08 6.59 0.92
CA GLN A 98 -10.91 6.05 1.98
C GLN A 98 -11.26 4.57 1.73
N PRO A 99 -11.40 3.75 2.79
CA PRO A 99 -11.78 2.34 2.64
C PRO A 99 -13.06 2.18 1.80
N ARG A 100 -13.01 1.27 0.82
CA ARG A 100 -14.15 0.99 -0.06
C ARG A 100 -14.71 -0.40 0.24
N HIS A 101 -16.03 -0.53 0.11
CA HIS A 101 -16.66 -1.83 0.23
C HIS A 101 -16.02 -2.84 -0.75
N ALA A 102 -15.87 -4.10 -0.33
CA ALA A 102 -15.21 -5.18 -1.06
C ALA A 102 -13.71 -4.98 -1.42
N VAL A 103 -13.07 -3.85 -1.05
CA VAL A 103 -11.61 -3.70 -1.16
C VAL A 103 -10.99 -3.90 0.22
N PRO A 104 -10.25 -5.00 0.46
CA PRO A 104 -9.74 -5.32 1.78
C PRO A 104 -8.70 -4.28 2.23
N VAL A 105 -8.79 -3.80 3.48
CA VAL A 105 -7.75 -2.91 4.03
C VAL A 105 -6.54 -3.72 4.48
N GLN A 106 -5.34 -3.14 4.45
CA GLN A 106 -4.15 -3.87 4.92
C GLN A 106 -4.32 -4.26 6.40
N PRO A 107 -4.20 -5.56 6.73
CA PRO A 107 -4.36 -6.01 8.10
C PRO A 107 -3.27 -5.43 9.01
N MET A 108 -3.67 -4.96 10.19
CA MET A 108 -2.70 -4.64 11.24
C MET A 108 -1.95 -5.90 11.67
N LEU A 109 -0.62 -5.85 11.68
CA LEU A 109 0.26 -6.93 12.15
C LEU A 109 0.68 -6.69 13.60
N HIS A 110 0.93 -7.78 14.33
CA HIS A 110 1.46 -7.70 15.68
C HIS A 110 2.99 -7.69 15.67
N SER A 111 3.59 -7.02 16.65
CA SER A 111 5.02 -7.15 16.93
C SER A 111 5.21 -8.18 18.04
N ALA A 112 6.12 -9.13 17.85
CA ALA A 112 6.48 -10.07 18.91
C ALA A 112 7.14 -9.35 20.10
N VAL A 113 6.86 -9.84 21.30
CA VAL A 113 7.44 -9.42 22.58
C VAL A 113 7.83 -10.67 23.35
N ALA A 114 8.96 -10.64 24.05
CA ALA A 114 9.49 -11.79 24.79
C ALA A 114 8.87 -11.92 26.18
N SER A 115 8.41 -10.81 26.77
CA SER A 115 7.80 -10.80 28.10
C SER A 115 6.71 -9.73 28.24
N VAL A 116 5.92 -9.85 29.30
CA VAL A 116 4.91 -8.85 29.69
C VAL A 116 5.57 -7.53 30.05
N ASP A 117 6.70 -7.54 30.75
CA ASP A 117 7.45 -6.33 31.10
C ASP A 117 7.90 -5.57 29.84
N GLU A 118 8.41 -6.28 28.83
CA GLU A 118 8.78 -5.67 27.55
C GLU A 118 7.56 -5.03 26.87
N ALA A 119 6.42 -5.73 26.90
CA ALA A 119 5.17 -5.20 26.35
C ALA A 119 4.75 -3.91 27.06
N LEU A 120 4.81 -3.86 28.40
CA LEU A 120 4.47 -2.68 29.20
C LEU A 120 5.41 -1.51 28.92
N VAL A 121 6.71 -1.76 28.78
CA VAL A 121 7.70 -0.74 28.38
C VAL A 121 7.38 -0.19 26.99
N ARG A 122 7.01 -1.04 26.02
CA ARG A 122 6.62 -0.60 24.68
C ARG A 122 5.33 0.20 24.66
N LEU A 123 4.38 -0.11 25.54
CA LEU A 123 3.13 0.63 25.68
C LEU A 123 3.32 2.02 26.30
N LYS A 124 4.44 2.29 26.98
CA LYS A 124 4.80 3.60 27.54
C LYS A 124 3.68 4.22 28.40
N GLY A 125 3.01 3.39 29.20
CA GLY A 125 1.90 3.83 30.06
C GLY A 125 0.59 4.14 29.32
N ALA A 126 0.50 3.87 28.01
CA ALA A 126 -0.76 3.95 27.29
C ALA A 126 -1.78 2.93 27.84
N ALA A 127 -3.05 3.32 27.86
CA ALA A 127 -4.12 2.40 28.17
C ALA A 127 -4.12 1.24 27.17
N ALA A 128 -4.08 0.00 27.68
CA ALA A 128 -4.01 -1.20 26.87
C ALA A 128 -5.09 -2.19 27.29
N ARG A 129 -5.49 -3.05 26.35
CA ARG A 129 -6.36 -4.20 26.59
C ARG A 129 -5.63 -5.45 26.14
N SER A 130 -5.83 -6.53 26.88
CA SER A 130 -5.35 -7.86 26.52
C SER A 130 -6.51 -8.65 25.93
N GLU A 131 -6.29 -9.23 24.76
CA GLU A 131 -7.24 -10.10 24.08
C GLU A 131 -6.57 -11.45 23.83
N PHE A 132 -7.36 -12.54 23.85
CA PHE A 132 -6.82 -13.86 23.55
C PHE A 132 -6.37 -13.92 22.09
N LYS A 133 -5.17 -14.44 21.86
CA LYS A 133 -4.72 -14.78 20.50
C LYS A 133 -5.35 -16.10 20.09
N TYR A 134 -6.46 -16.04 19.37
CA TYR A 134 -7.12 -17.21 18.79
C TYR A 134 -6.22 -17.86 17.72
N ASP A 135 -6.21 -19.20 17.69
CA ASP A 135 -5.49 -19.99 16.69
C ASP A 135 -6.46 -20.45 15.61
N GLY A 136 -6.49 -19.71 14.50
CA GLY A 136 -7.42 -19.92 13.41
C GLY A 136 -7.16 -18.95 12.26
N GLU A 137 -8.14 -18.80 11.38
CA GLU A 137 -8.01 -17.95 10.20
C GLU A 137 -8.44 -16.51 10.46
N ARG A 138 -7.71 -15.56 9.88
CA ARG A 138 -8.05 -14.14 9.95
C ARG A 138 -9.07 -13.80 8.87
N VAL A 139 -10.26 -13.39 9.28
CA VAL A 139 -11.34 -12.99 8.36
C VAL A 139 -11.61 -11.49 8.46
N GLN A 140 -11.61 -10.80 7.31
CA GLN A 140 -12.03 -9.41 7.21
C GLN A 140 -13.40 -9.34 6.54
N LEU A 141 -14.45 -9.10 7.34
CA LEU A 141 -15.83 -9.10 6.87
C LEU A 141 -16.26 -7.71 6.39
N HIS A 142 -16.63 -7.60 5.11
CA HIS A 142 -17.17 -6.38 4.52
C HIS A 142 -18.68 -6.57 4.32
N VAL A 143 -19.49 -5.81 5.06
CA VAL A 143 -20.95 -5.96 5.05
C VAL A 143 -21.60 -4.69 4.48
N ARG A 144 -22.38 -4.85 3.41
CA ARG A 144 -23.28 -3.80 2.91
C ARG A 144 -24.65 -3.96 3.55
N ARG A 145 -25.12 -2.96 4.29
CA ARG A 145 -26.53 -2.93 4.71
C ARG A 145 -27.42 -2.71 3.48
N ARG A 146 -28.40 -3.58 3.26
CA ARG A 146 -29.55 -3.23 2.41
C ARG A 146 -30.32 -2.11 3.09
N ARG A 147 -30.64 -1.05 2.34
CA ARG A 147 -31.62 -0.05 2.78
C ARG A 147 -33.01 -0.72 2.78
N ALA A 148 -33.88 -0.29 3.70
CA ALA A 148 -35.23 -0.84 3.85
C ALA A 148 -36.09 -0.71 2.58
N ASP A 149 -35.71 0.18 1.66
CA ASP A 149 -36.48 0.53 0.46
C ASP A 149 -36.15 -0.34 -0.77
N GLY A 150 -35.43 -1.46 -0.61
CA GLY A 150 -35.14 -2.40 -1.71
C GLY A 150 -34.18 -1.89 -2.80
N ALA A 151 -33.81 -0.62 -2.78
CA ALA A 151 -32.81 -0.06 -3.69
C ALA A 151 -31.40 -0.47 -3.23
N ASP A 152 -30.75 -1.34 -4.00
CA ASP A 152 -29.33 -1.62 -3.85
C ASP A 152 -28.55 -0.32 -4.01
N ALA A 153 -27.81 0.08 -2.97
CA ALA A 153 -26.87 1.19 -3.05
C ALA A 153 -25.89 0.91 -4.20
N HIS A 154 -26.00 1.70 -5.26
CA HIS A 154 -25.40 1.47 -6.57
C HIS A 154 -23.94 1.03 -6.47
N ALA A 155 -23.62 -0.04 -7.19
CA ALA A 155 -22.26 -0.45 -7.53
C ALA A 155 -21.69 0.58 -8.52
N GLY A 156 -21.08 1.65 -7.99
CA GLY A 156 -20.15 2.46 -8.74
C GLY A 156 -18.76 1.83 -8.61
N VAL A 157 -18.33 1.16 -9.67
CA VAL A 157 -16.92 0.82 -9.92
C VAL A 157 -16.15 2.11 -10.14
#